data_AF-A0A813Z807-F1
#
_entry.id   AF-A0A813Z807-F1
#
_cell.length_a   1.000
_cell.length_b   1.000
_cell.length_c   1.000
_cell.angle_alpha   90.00
_cell.angle_beta   90.00
_cell.angle_gamma   90.00
#
_symmetry.space_group_name_H-M   'P 1'
#
loop_
_entity.id
_entity.type
_entity.pdbx_description
1 polymer ?
#
loop_
_entity_poly.entity_id
_entity_poly.type
_entity_poly.pdbx_seq_one_letter_code
_entity_poly.pdbx_strand_id
1 'polypeptide(L)'
;MSKKNDEVEKQKAYDTRYSQAVTHPSTNRARRCLTSVIGRELVYSTWYGRKRLSLFSMLLLTILRITNSFRSEYEYDGHSDSSENKTWAVTHPSTNRARRCLTSVIGRELVYSTCQIFLIQASSDLRNVSSVLNDLLKSYDRHHRPTYGGEPDKVIVDIYVRSMSGISELDMEYSFDCFFRQRWTDTRLTYNQTSVMNYTSLPVSFQMFSKIWKPDTYFYNGRRSYIHSVPHVNRFFRIANDGTILYSQRLTIRASCVMDLRNLPLDAQYCTLLIGSFAYNSEETVYEWNNNSAVDLQNNLVMNQFSLIDATVGQRILIRDNRTRSIVYVVFAFRRHVGYFLLQLYIPCILIVFLSWVGLWLNREATNDRINLGVTTVLTLIFVIIEGKKDLPKVSYATALDLFLAVCFIFVFSTLFEFALVHYYTKARTGDLNENMRDLEDYVIRSDKTNTNEHDEPNSDIHLLYRASVAGTSSTSSTTSGKKSCRFWRNFHCKPAYSKFQGRALKNIFYANSESRIDVLARTLYPLAFFLFNFIYWPYYLYASRQQSKGVQI
;
A
#
# COMPACT_ATOMS: atom_id res chain seq x y z
N MET A 1 -7.83 -24.33 -58.70
CA MET A 1 -6.37 -24.40 -58.91
C MET A 1 -5.74 -24.14 -57.52
N SER A 2 -5.47 -25.14 -56.67
CA SER A 2 -4.38 -26.15 -56.75
C SER A 2 -3.02 -25.43 -56.74
N LYS A 3 -2.05 -25.58 -55.83
CA LYS A 3 -1.61 -26.58 -54.81
C LYS A 3 -0.72 -25.81 -53.81
N LYS A 4 -0.65 -26.08 -52.50
CA LYS A 4 -0.23 -27.28 -51.73
C LYS A 4 1.30 -27.52 -51.70
N ASN A 5 1.77 -27.82 -50.48
CA ASN A 5 2.98 -28.53 -50.05
C ASN A 5 4.23 -27.68 -49.73
N ASP A 6 5.05 -27.95 -48.71
CA ASP A 6 5.02 -28.86 -47.55
C ASP A 6 6.25 -28.47 -46.67
N GLU A 7 6.14 -28.65 -45.34
CA GLU A 7 7.08 -29.30 -44.39
C GLU A 7 8.63 -29.05 -44.49
N VAL A 8 9.48 -28.97 -43.44
CA VAL A 8 9.46 -29.33 -42.01
C VAL A 8 10.86 -29.03 -41.36
N GLU A 9 10.91 -28.93 -40.01
CA GLU A 9 12.07 -29.14 -39.07
C GLU A 9 13.16 -28.04 -38.91
N LYS A 10 13.83 -27.74 -37.78
CA LYS A 10 14.15 -28.37 -36.45
C LYS A 10 14.64 -27.22 -35.52
N GLN A 11 14.27 -27.05 -34.24
CA GLN A 11 14.58 -27.82 -33.00
C GLN A 11 15.76 -27.26 -32.16
N LYS A 12 15.55 -27.16 -30.83
CA LYS A 12 16.46 -27.25 -29.64
C LYS A 12 16.23 -26.10 -28.62
N ALA A 13 16.18 -26.27 -27.29
CA ALA A 13 16.66 -27.39 -26.45
C ALA A 13 16.34 -27.22 -24.92
N TYR A 14 16.07 -28.35 -24.25
CA TYR A 14 16.46 -28.83 -22.86
C TYR A 14 16.00 -28.06 -21.59
N ASP A 15 15.72 -28.66 -20.42
CA ASP A 15 16.01 -29.98 -19.79
C ASP A 15 15.08 -30.13 -18.53
N THR A 16 14.55 -31.27 -18.05
CA THR A 16 15.26 -32.36 -17.33
C THR A 16 14.31 -33.52 -16.94
N ARG A 17 14.76 -34.76 -17.25
CA ARG A 17 14.84 -36.04 -16.48
C ARG A 17 13.77 -36.46 -15.45
N TYR A 18 13.47 -37.74 -15.21
CA TYR A 18 13.57 -39.06 -15.87
C TYR A 18 13.01 -40.05 -14.82
N SER A 19 12.16 -41.02 -15.21
CA SER A 19 12.26 -42.43 -14.77
C SER A 19 11.05 -43.23 -15.28
N GLN A 20 11.35 -44.16 -16.19
CA GLN A 20 10.45 -45.17 -16.73
C GLN A 20 10.17 -46.25 -15.69
N ALA A 21 8.97 -46.84 -15.73
CA ALA A 21 8.74 -48.19 -15.22
C ALA A 21 7.80 -48.96 -16.15
N VAL A 22 8.32 -50.10 -16.60
CA VAL A 22 7.74 -51.14 -17.45
C VAL A 22 6.59 -51.83 -16.70
N THR A 23 5.41 -51.94 -17.30
CA THR A 23 4.26 -52.65 -16.72
C THR A 23 4.19 -54.10 -17.20
N HIS A 24 4.24 -55.03 -16.24
CA HIS A 24 4.12 -56.47 -16.41
C HIS A 24 2.67 -56.93 -16.72
N PRO A 25 2.43 -58.04 -17.46
CA PRO A 25 1.10 -58.43 -17.99
C PRO A 25 0.03 -58.84 -16.95
N SER A 26 0.36 -58.88 -15.65
CA SER A 26 -0.58 -59.22 -14.57
C SER A 26 -1.50 -58.08 -14.14
N THR A 27 -1.25 -56.84 -14.60
CA THR A 27 -2.05 -55.64 -14.27
C THR A 27 -3.29 -55.46 -15.16
N ASN A 28 -3.39 -56.15 -16.30
CA ASN A 28 -4.52 -56.03 -17.21
C ASN A 28 -5.77 -56.84 -16.78
N ARG A 29 -5.62 -57.82 -15.89
CA ARG A 29 -6.76 -58.60 -15.36
C ARG A 29 -7.44 -57.88 -14.19
N ALA A 30 -6.69 -57.11 -13.39
CA ALA A 30 -7.23 -56.26 -12.33
C ALA A 30 -7.98 -55.02 -12.88
N ARG A 31 -7.56 -54.52 -14.06
CA ARG A 31 -8.23 -53.38 -14.73
C ARG A 31 -9.65 -53.70 -15.21
N ARG A 32 -9.93 -54.96 -15.60
CA ARG A 32 -11.26 -55.38 -16.06
C ARG A 32 -12.27 -55.61 -14.92
N CYS A 33 -11.82 -55.83 -13.67
CA CYS A 33 -12.71 -55.84 -12.50
C CYS A 33 -12.94 -54.43 -11.92
N LEU A 34 -11.97 -53.52 -12.05
CA LEU A 34 -12.11 -52.14 -11.54
C LEU A 34 -13.00 -51.25 -12.43
N THR A 35 -13.06 -51.50 -13.75
CA THR A 35 -13.95 -50.72 -14.64
C THR A 35 -15.42 -51.11 -14.55
N SER A 36 -15.79 -52.25 -13.96
CA SER A 36 -17.20 -52.59 -13.71
C SER A 36 -17.73 -52.03 -12.38
N VAL A 37 -16.84 -51.66 -11.44
CA VAL A 37 -17.21 -51.15 -10.11
C VAL A 37 -17.18 -49.61 -10.03
N ILE A 38 -16.43 -48.93 -10.89
CA ILE A 38 -16.30 -47.45 -10.88
C ILE A 38 -17.43 -46.73 -11.68
N GLY A 39 -18.30 -47.45 -12.37
CA GLY A 39 -19.38 -46.86 -13.17
C GLY A 39 -20.62 -46.35 -12.39
N ARG A 40 -20.65 -46.44 -11.06
CA ARG A 40 -21.84 -46.06 -10.27
C ARG A 40 -21.50 -45.52 -8.87
N GLU A 41 -20.80 -44.40 -8.73
CA GLU A 41 -20.95 -43.54 -7.53
C GLU A 41 -20.80 -42.05 -7.88
N LEU A 42 -21.82 -41.27 -7.55
CA LEU A 42 -21.81 -39.81 -7.57
C LEU A 42 -21.19 -39.32 -6.24
N VAL A 43 -20.00 -38.73 -6.34
CA VAL A 43 -19.30 -38.11 -5.20
C VAL A 43 -20.02 -36.81 -4.81
N TYR A 44 -20.65 -36.78 -3.63
CA TYR A 44 -20.99 -35.55 -2.93
C TYR A 44 -19.95 -35.28 -1.83
N SER A 45 -19.14 -34.25 -2.04
CA SER A 45 -18.26 -33.68 -1.02
C SER A 45 -19.07 -32.85 -0.02
N THR A 46 -18.99 -33.16 1.27
CA THR A 46 -19.39 -32.23 2.33
C THR A 46 -18.29 -32.11 3.38
N TRP A 47 -17.74 -30.90 3.45
CA TRP A 47 -16.97 -30.39 4.58
C TRP A 47 -17.84 -29.31 5.22
N TYR A 48 -18.29 -29.51 6.46
CA TYR A 48 -18.44 -28.48 7.50
C TYR A 48 -18.79 -29.15 8.84
N GLY A 49 -17.96 -28.93 9.86
CA GLY A 49 -18.22 -29.35 11.23
C GLY A 49 -19.10 -28.35 11.98
N ARG A 50 -19.98 -28.84 12.87
CA ARG A 50 -19.77 -28.92 14.33
C ARG A 50 -21.13 -29.13 15.04
N LYS A 51 -21.18 -30.22 15.81
CA LYS A 51 -22.13 -30.55 16.90
C LYS A 51 -23.65 -30.49 16.57
N ARG A 52 -24.12 -31.58 15.99
CA ARG A 52 -25.23 -32.34 16.57
C ARG A 52 -24.91 -33.81 16.30
N LEU A 53 -24.68 -34.62 17.34
CA LEU A 53 -24.77 -36.06 17.18
C LEU A 53 -26.21 -36.31 16.75
N SER A 54 -26.42 -36.45 15.44
CA SER A 54 -27.71 -36.84 14.91
C SER A 54 -27.99 -38.26 15.39
N LEU A 55 -29.27 -38.59 15.52
CA LEU A 55 -29.76 -39.95 15.77
C LEU A 55 -29.05 -41.00 14.90
N PHE A 56 -28.54 -40.60 13.73
CA PHE A 56 -27.70 -41.40 12.84
C PHE A 56 -26.38 -41.88 13.47
N SER A 57 -25.65 -41.04 14.21
CA SER A 57 -24.40 -41.45 14.88
C SER A 57 -24.69 -42.44 16.02
N MET A 58 -25.80 -42.24 16.75
CA MET A 58 -26.21 -43.16 17.82
C MET A 58 -26.73 -44.47 17.24
N LEU A 59 -27.51 -44.43 16.16
CA LEU A 59 -28.03 -45.61 15.47
C LEU A 59 -26.91 -46.43 14.83
N LEU A 60 -25.95 -45.77 14.17
CA LEU A 60 -24.78 -46.41 13.58
C LEU A 60 -23.85 -47.00 14.65
N LEU A 61 -23.66 -46.31 15.79
CA LEU A 61 -22.90 -46.85 16.93
C LEU A 61 -23.63 -48.01 17.62
N THR A 62 -24.96 -48.01 17.71
CA THR A 62 -25.72 -49.15 18.22
C THR A 62 -25.67 -50.33 17.25
N ILE A 63 -25.76 -50.10 15.94
CA ILE A 63 -25.63 -51.16 14.93
C ILE A 63 -24.20 -51.72 14.91
N LEU A 64 -23.17 -50.86 15.08
CA LEU A 64 -21.77 -51.27 15.23
C LEU A 64 -21.50 -52.01 16.55
N ARG A 65 -22.14 -51.61 17.66
CA ARG A 65 -22.07 -52.34 18.94
C ARG A 65 -22.77 -53.69 18.86
N ILE A 66 -23.92 -53.79 18.20
CA ILE A 66 -24.63 -55.07 18.02
C ILE A 66 -23.81 -56.01 17.13
N THR A 67 -23.17 -55.50 16.08
CA THR A 67 -22.29 -56.31 15.20
C THR A 67 -20.96 -56.69 15.86
N ASN A 68 -20.39 -55.84 16.72
CA ASN A 68 -19.19 -56.19 17.51
C ASN A 68 -19.49 -57.09 18.72
N SER A 69 -20.67 -56.99 19.35
CA SER A 69 -21.07 -57.85 20.47
C SER A 69 -21.22 -59.32 20.04
N PHE A 70 -21.49 -59.58 18.76
CA PHE A 70 -21.53 -60.95 18.20
C PHE A 70 -20.15 -61.47 17.76
N ARG A 71 -19.07 -60.68 17.88
CA ARG A 71 -17.70 -61.06 17.49
C ARG A 71 -16.83 -61.51 18.66
N SER A 72 -17.32 -61.45 19.90
CA SER A 72 -16.54 -61.72 21.13
C SER A 72 -16.75 -63.10 21.76
N GLU A 73 -17.48 -64.01 21.13
CA GLU A 73 -17.46 -65.44 21.49
C GLU A 73 -16.67 -66.18 20.40
N TYR A 74 -15.75 -67.05 20.80
CA TYR A 74 -14.80 -67.84 20.00
C TYR A 74 -13.39 -67.24 19.79
N GLU A 75 -12.70 -66.98 20.89
CA GLU A 75 -11.25 -67.14 20.97
C GLU A 75 -10.92 -67.73 22.34
N TYR A 76 -10.81 -69.07 22.43
CA TYR A 76 -10.15 -69.74 23.55
C TYR A 76 -9.61 -71.12 23.14
N ASP A 77 -8.27 -71.18 23.17
CA ASP A 77 -7.30 -72.24 23.38
C ASP A 77 -7.43 -73.65 22.75
N GLY A 78 -6.32 -74.04 22.12
CA GLY A 78 -5.96 -75.44 21.92
C GLY A 78 -4.88 -75.88 22.91
N HIS A 79 -4.99 -77.10 23.42
CA HIS A 79 -3.84 -77.94 23.78
C HIS A 79 -4.18 -79.44 23.79
N SER A 80 -3.14 -80.18 23.40
CA SER A 80 -2.83 -81.62 23.30
C SER A 80 -3.65 -82.71 24.04
N ASP A 81 -3.66 -83.85 23.34
CA ASP A 81 -3.57 -85.25 23.79
C ASP A 81 -4.81 -86.14 24.07
N SER A 82 -4.83 -87.21 23.26
CA SER A 82 -5.21 -88.60 23.54
C SER A 82 -6.67 -89.00 23.83
N SER A 83 -7.06 -90.06 23.10
CA SER A 83 -8.07 -91.10 23.38
C SER A 83 -9.54 -90.70 23.64
N GLU A 84 -10.35 -91.03 22.64
CA GLU A 84 -11.66 -91.70 22.68
C GLU A 84 -12.86 -91.12 23.47
N ASN A 85 -13.94 -90.99 22.69
CA ASN A 85 -15.38 -91.07 23.03
C ASN A 85 -16.13 -89.83 23.53
N LYS A 86 -16.49 -89.03 22.52
CA LYS A 86 -17.61 -88.09 22.45
C LYS A 86 -18.97 -88.81 22.38
N THR A 87 -19.99 -88.22 23.01
CA THR A 87 -21.40 -88.34 22.58
C THR A 87 -22.04 -86.96 22.34
N TRP A 88 -22.19 -86.67 21.06
CA TRP A 88 -23.22 -85.90 20.32
C TRP A 88 -23.97 -84.70 20.94
N ALA A 89 -23.69 -83.51 20.37
CA ALA A 89 -24.73 -82.63 19.85
C ALA A 89 -24.23 -81.99 18.54
N VAL A 90 -24.83 -82.38 17.42
CA VAL A 90 -24.50 -81.88 16.07
C VAL A 90 -25.32 -80.62 15.81
N THR A 91 -24.64 -79.47 15.70
CA THR A 91 -25.20 -78.30 15.00
C THR A 91 -24.50 -78.17 13.65
N HIS A 92 -25.24 -78.37 12.57
CA HIS A 92 -24.73 -78.36 11.19
C HIS A 92 -24.10 -77.02 10.76
N PRO A 93 -23.06 -77.00 9.88
CA PRO A 93 -22.42 -75.78 9.38
C PRO A 93 -23.26 -74.93 8.41
N SER A 94 -24.43 -75.41 8.00
CA SER A 94 -25.31 -74.75 7.03
C SER A 94 -26.09 -73.56 7.60
N THR A 95 -26.34 -73.55 8.92
CA THR A 95 -27.13 -72.49 9.59
C THR A 95 -26.34 -71.22 9.87
N ASN A 96 -25.02 -71.33 10.09
CA ASN A 96 -24.15 -70.17 10.35
C ASN A 96 -23.78 -69.38 9.08
N ARG A 97 -23.70 -70.05 7.91
CA ARG A 97 -23.51 -69.37 6.62
C ARG A 97 -24.79 -68.66 6.17
N ALA A 98 -25.95 -69.28 6.41
CA ALA A 98 -27.25 -68.66 6.17
C ALA A 98 -27.48 -67.43 7.06
N ARG A 99 -27.12 -67.47 8.36
CA ARG A 99 -27.23 -66.31 9.26
C ARG A 99 -26.29 -65.14 8.91
N ARG A 100 -25.06 -65.41 8.43
CA ARG A 100 -24.14 -64.37 7.92
C ARG A 100 -24.60 -63.75 6.59
N CYS A 101 -25.23 -64.53 5.71
CA CYS A 101 -25.90 -63.98 4.52
C CYS A 101 -27.17 -63.20 4.89
N LEU A 102 -27.98 -63.69 5.83
CA LEU A 102 -29.21 -62.99 6.24
C LEU A 102 -28.89 -61.62 6.84
N THR A 103 -27.86 -61.52 7.70
CA THR A 103 -27.47 -60.24 8.32
C THR A 103 -26.85 -59.25 7.34
N SER A 104 -26.11 -59.71 6.33
CA SER A 104 -25.58 -58.85 5.26
C SER A 104 -26.65 -58.41 4.25
N VAL A 105 -27.62 -59.27 3.97
CA VAL A 105 -28.80 -58.96 3.13
C VAL A 105 -29.73 -58.01 3.87
N ILE A 106 -30.08 -58.28 5.13
CA ILE A 106 -30.93 -57.39 5.95
C ILE A 106 -30.25 -56.02 6.15
N GLY A 107 -28.92 -55.99 6.35
CA GLY A 107 -28.16 -54.73 6.43
C GLY A 107 -28.17 -53.94 5.12
N ARG A 108 -28.05 -54.60 3.96
CA ARG A 108 -28.19 -53.95 2.65
C ARG A 108 -29.61 -53.47 2.38
N GLU A 109 -30.63 -54.26 2.69
CA GLU A 109 -32.04 -53.91 2.48
C GLU A 109 -32.49 -52.76 3.40
N LEU A 110 -31.98 -52.69 4.63
CA LEU A 110 -32.21 -51.56 5.54
C LEU A 110 -31.53 -50.27 5.04
N VAL A 111 -30.31 -50.36 4.51
CA VAL A 111 -29.63 -49.20 3.90
C VAL A 111 -30.34 -48.76 2.62
N TYR A 112 -30.77 -49.70 1.78
CA TYR A 112 -31.56 -49.40 0.58
C TYR A 112 -32.90 -48.76 0.95
N SER A 113 -33.63 -49.33 1.91
CA SER A 113 -34.93 -48.80 2.34
C SER A 113 -34.81 -47.43 3.01
N THR A 114 -33.81 -47.22 3.87
CA THR A 114 -33.57 -45.90 4.50
C THR A 114 -33.11 -44.85 3.48
N CYS A 115 -32.30 -45.24 2.50
CA CYS A 115 -31.91 -44.37 1.39
C CYS A 115 -33.11 -44.04 0.48
N GLN A 116 -33.98 -45.01 0.23
CA GLN A 116 -35.18 -44.85 -0.59
C GLN A 116 -36.23 -43.96 0.10
N ILE A 117 -36.42 -44.10 1.42
CA ILE A 117 -37.25 -43.19 2.22
C ILE A 117 -36.68 -41.77 2.20
N PHE A 118 -35.36 -41.60 2.37
CA PHE A 118 -34.72 -40.28 2.27
C PHE A 118 -34.86 -39.65 0.87
N LEU A 119 -34.71 -40.44 -0.19
CA LEU A 119 -34.89 -39.98 -1.57
C LEU A 119 -36.34 -39.61 -1.86
N ILE A 120 -37.31 -40.37 -1.34
CA ILE A 120 -38.74 -40.05 -1.46
C ILE A 120 -39.05 -38.74 -0.74
N GLN A 121 -38.57 -38.56 0.49
CA GLN A 121 -38.81 -37.36 1.27
C GLN A 121 -38.13 -36.11 0.68
N ALA A 122 -36.89 -36.23 0.19
CA ALA A 122 -36.24 -35.15 -0.56
C ALA A 122 -37.00 -34.79 -1.85
N SER A 123 -37.60 -35.78 -2.52
CA SER A 123 -38.38 -35.57 -3.74
C SER A 123 -39.74 -34.92 -3.49
N SER A 124 -40.40 -35.17 -2.35
CA SER A 124 -41.63 -34.48 -1.97
C SER A 124 -41.36 -33.03 -1.56
N ASP A 125 -40.26 -32.79 -0.84
CA ASP A 125 -39.88 -31.45 -0.39
C ASP A 125 -39.55 -30.53 -1.58
N LEU A 126 -38.84 -31.03 -2.61
CA LEU A 126 -38.54 -30.26 -3.82
C LEU A 126 -39.78 -29.91 -4.65
N ARG A 127 -40.77 -30.82 -4.71
CA ARG A 127 -42.03 -30.58 -5.43
C ARG A 127 -42.85 -29.48 -4.74
N ASN A 128 -42.88 -29.47 -3.41
CA ASN A 128 -43.56 -28.42 -2.64
C ASN A 128 -42.91 -27.04 -2.86
N VAL A 129 -41.57 -26.94 -2.81
CA VAL A 129 -40.85 -25.68 -3.05
C VAL A 129 -41.13 -25.13 -4.46
N SER A 130 -41.12 -26.00 -5.47
CA SER A 130 -41.35 -25.60 -6.86
C SER A 130 -42.78 -25.10 -7.10
N SER A 131 -43.78 -25.74 -6.47
CA SER A 131 -45.18 -25.28 -6.51
C SER A 131 -45.32 -23.91 -5.90
N VAL A 132 -44.81 -23.73 -4.67
CA VAL A 132 -44.89 -22.45 -3.96
C VAL A 132 -44.22 -21.33 -4.76
N LEU A 133 -43.04 -21.59 -5.34
CA LEU A 133 -42.34 -20.58 -6.13
C LEU A 133 -43.10 -20.17 -7.40
N ASN A 134 -43.76 -21.13 -8.07
CA ASN A 134 -44.57 -20.85 -9.25
C ASN A 134 -45.85 -20.10 -8.88
N ASP A 135 -46.48 -20.45 -7.76
CA ASP A 135 -47.68 -19.79 -7.26
C ASP A 135 -47.38 -18.32 -6.88
N LEU A 136 -46.24 -18.06 -6.22
CA LEU A 136 -45.78 -16.71 -5.89
C LEU A 136 -45.55 -15.82 -7.13
N LEU A 137 -45.19 -16.41 -8.27
CA LEU A 137 -44.90 -15.66 -9.49
C LEU A 137 -46.07 -15.51 -10.46
N LYS A 138 -47.15 -16.28 -10.29
CA LYS A 138 -48.20 -16.41 -11.31
C LYS A 138 -48.87 -15.07 -11.66
N SER A 139 -49.01 -14.17 -10.68
CA SER A 139 -49.63 -12.85 -10.82
C SER A 139 -48.67 -11.69 -10.50
N TYR A 140 -47.37 -11.96 -10.41
CA TYR A 140 -46.40 -10.96 -9.97
C TYR A 140 -45.96 -10.06 -11.13
N ASP A 141 -46.19 -8.75 -11.00
CA ASP A 141 -45.62 -7.75 -11.90
C ASP A 141 -44.35 -7.11 -11.30
N ARG A 142 -43.25 -7.24 -12.04
CA ARG A 142 -41.92 -6.73 -11.67
C ARG A 142 -41.72 -5.23 -11.94
N HIS A 143 -42.55 -4.61 -12.77
CA HIS A 143 -42.35 -3.22 -13.19
C HIS A 143 -42.79 -2.23 -12.11
N HIS A 144 -43.61 -2.69 -11.16
CA HIS A 144 -44.10 -1.88 -10.05
C HIS A 144 -43.42 -2.25 -8.73
N ARG A 145 -43.08 -1.20 -7.96
CA ARG A 145 -42.62 -1.33 -6.58
C ARG A 145 -43.72 -2.00 -5.72
N PRO A 146 -43.36 -2.67 -4.61
CA PRO A 146 -44.33 -3.40 -3.78
C PRO A 146 -45.51 -2.54 -3.35
N THR A 147 -45.25 -1.31 -2.90
CA THR A 147 -46.27 -0.43 -2.30
C THR A 147 -46.66 0.72 -3.24
N TYR A 148 -46.99 0.42 -4.50
CA TYR A 148 -47.29 1.45 -5.51
C TYR A 148 -48.47 2.35 -5.09
N GLY A 149 -48.23 3.67 -5.04
CA GLY A 149 -49.23 4.66 -4.62
C GLY A 149 -49.47 4.75 -3.11
N GLY A 150 -48.74 3.97 -2.30
CA GLY A 150 -48.78 4.03 -0.84
C GLY A 150 -47.46 4.55 -0.24
N GLU A 151 -47.21 4.17 1.00
CA GLU A 151 -46.00 4.52 1.76
C GLU A 151 -44.69 4.22 1.00
N PRO A 152 -43.60 4.95 1.28
CA PRO A 152 -42.31 4.70 0.68
C PRO A 152 -41.78 3.31 1.05
N ASP A 153 -41.27 2.58 0.05
CA ASP A 153 -40.62 1.30 0.27
C ASP A 153 -39.25 1.51 0.96
N LYS A 154 -39.07 0.88 2.12
CA LYS A 154 -37.82 0.97 2.88
C LYS A 154 -36.81 -0.05 2.37
N VAL A 155 -35.65 0.45 1.93
CA VAL A 155 -34.51 -0.34 1.48
C VAL A 155 -33.40 -0.22 2.52
N ILE A 156 -33.22 -1.28 3.30
CA ILE A 156 -32.18 -1.34 4.32
C ILE A 156 -30.89 -1.86 3.69
N VAL A 157 -29.78 -1.17 3.91
CA VAL A 157 -28.49 -1.53 3.33
C VAL A 157 -27.42 -1.81 4.38
N ASP A 158 -26.53 -2.73 4.05
CA ASP A 158 -25.28 -2.97 4.78
C ASP A 158 -24.12 -3.25 3.83
N ILE A 159 -22.92 -2.84 4.26
CA ILE A 159 -21.68 -3.03 3.50
C ILE A 159 -20.73 -3.85 4.33
N TYR A 160 -20.26 -4.97 3.77
CA TYR A 160 -19.11 -5.70 4.31
C TYR A 160 -17.89 -5.45 3.44
N VAL A 161 -16.94 -4.63 3.91
CA VAL A 161 -15.70 -4.32 3.20
C VAL A 161 -14.72 -5.49 3.34
N ARG A 162 -14.41 -6.16 2.23
CA ARG A 162 -13.47 -7.29 2.21
C ARG A 162 -12.03 -6.84 2.15
N SER A 163 -11.76 -5.89 1.27
CA SER A 163 -10.43 -5.37 1.03
C SER A 163 -10.54 -4.00 0.40
N MET A 164 -9.54 -3.17 0.65
CA MET A 164 -9.41 -1.86 0.03
C MET A 164 -8.24 -1.92 -0.95
N SER A 165 -8.53 -1.76 -2.24
CA SER A 165 -7.59 -2.08 -3.31
C SER A 165 -6.57 -0.95 -3.55
N GLY A 166 -6.91 0.29 -3.18
CA GLY A 166 -6.01 1.43 -3.24
C GLY A 166 -6.73 2.77 -3.43
N ILE A 167 -6.05 3.84 -3.03
CA ILE A 167 -6.45 5.24 -3.23
C ILE A 167 -5.56 5.79 -4.35
N SER A 168 -6.17 6.34 -5.40
CA SER A 168 -5.47 7.04 -6.49
C SER A 168 -5.55 8.54 -6.25
N GLU A 169 -4.44 9.13 -5.86
CA GLU A 169 -4.32 10.58 -5.66
C GLU A 169 -4.30 11.34 -6.99
N LEU A 170 -3.70 10.74 -8.02
CA LEU A 170 -3.67 11.29 -9.38
C LEU A 170 -5.08 11.50 -9.94
N ASP A 171 -5.95 10.49 -9.78
CA ASP A 171 -7.31 10.52 -10.33
C ASP A 171 -8.35 11.09 -9.36
N MET A 172 -7.97 11.35 -8.10
CA MET A 172 -8.89 11.73 -7.01
C MET A 172 -10.00 10.68 -6.82
N GLU A 173 -9.59 9.41 -6.73
CA GLU A 173 -10.47 8.25 -6.65
C GLU A 173 -10.00 7.25 -5.59
N TYR A 174 -10.93 6.46 -5.07
CA TYR A 174 -10.61 5.33 -4.21
C TYR A 174 -11.42 4.10 -4.63
N SER A 175 -10.86 2.92 -4.34
CA SER A 175 -11.46 1.66 -4.75
C SER A 175 -11.43 0.61 -3.65
N PHE A 176 -12.52 -0.15 -3.54
CA PHE A 176 -12.64 -1.21 -2.56
C PHE A 176 -13.57 -2.33 -3.01
N ASP A 177 -13.32 -3.52 -2.48
CA ASP A 177 -14.12 -4.71 -2.70
C ASP A 177 -15.02 -4.93 -1.49
N CYS A 178 -16.32 -5.09 -1.73
CA CYS A 178 -17.28 -5.32 -0.68
C CYS A 178 -18.35 -6.36 -1.06
N PHE A 179 -19.02 -6.90 -0.06
CA PHE A 179 -20.37 -7.42 -0.23
C PHE A 179 -21.34 -6.27 0.08
N PHE A 180 -22.15 -5.93 -0.91
CA PHE A 180 -23.22 -4.97 -0.77
C PHE A 180 -24.53 -5.73 -0.59
N ARG A 181 -25.19 -5.51 0.54
CA ARG A 181 -26.44 -6.20 0.88
C ARG A 181 -27.59 -5.20 0.96
N GLN A 182 -28.74 -5.66 0.50
CA GLN A 182 -29.97 -4.90 0.45
C GLN A 182 -31.09 -5.78 0.99
N ARG A 183 -31.95 -5.18 1.80
CA ARG A 183 -33.10 -5.82 2.39
C ARG A 183 -34.32 -4.93 2.27
N TRP A 184 -35.39 -5.46 1.70
CA TRP A 184 -36.67 -4.79 1.57
C TRP A 184 -37.78 -5.81 1.74
N THR A 185 -39.00 -5.35 2.01
CA THR A 185 -40.15 -6.22 2.22
C THR A 185 -41.10 -6.09 1.04
N ASP A 186 -41.49 -7.22 0.44
CA ASP A 186 -42.51 -7.28 -0.60
C ASP A 186 -43.63 -8.22 -0.13
N THR A 187 -44.77 -7.63 0.24
CA THR A 187 -45.94 -8.36 0.77
C THR A 187 -46.53 -9.33 -0.25
N ARG A 188 -46.26 -9.16 -1.55
CA ARG A 188 -46.73 -10.06 -2.61
C ARG A 188 -45.98 -11.39 -2.64
N LEU A 189 -44.83 -11.47 -1.97
CA LEU A 189 -43.97 -12.65 -1.92
C LEU A 189 -44.08 -13.42 -0.59
N THR A 190 -45.08 -13.11 0.23
CA THR A 190 -45.35 -13.83 1.48
C THR A 190 -45.85 -15.25 1.19
N TYR A 191 -45.36 -16.21 1.95
CA TYR A 191 -45.82 -17.60 1.87
C TYR A 191 -45.97 -18.21 3.26
N ASN A 192 -46.95 -19.11 3.40
CA ASN A 192 -47.20 -19.77 4.67
C ASN A 192 -46.07 -20.75 5.01
N GLN A 193 -45.50 -20.64 6.20
CA GLN A 193 -44.40 -21.50 6.64
C GLN A 193 -44.77 -23.00 6.65
N THR A 194 -46.06 -23.32 6.81
CA THR A 194 -46.58 -24.68 6.77
C THR A 194 -46.43 -25.38 5.42
N SER A 195 -46.24 -24.64 4.31
CA SER A 195 -46.06 -25.23 2.98
C SER A 195 -44.59 -25.50 2.62
N VAL A 196 -43.62 -24.94 3.35
CA VAL A 196 -42.17 -25.03 3.02
C VAL A 196 -41.31 -25.23 4.26
N MET A 197 -41.37 -26.41 4.88
CA MET A 197 -40.40 -26.89 5.90
C MET A 197 -40.17 -25.91 7.09
N ASN A 198 -39.34 -26.31 8.06
CA ASN A 198 -38.98 -25.46 9.21
C ASN A 198 -38.00 -24.31 8.87
N TYR A 199 -37.84 -23.95 7.59
CA TYR A 199 -36.89 -22.91 7.17
C TYR A 199 -37.55 -21.54 7.19
N THR A 200 -36.93 -20.59 7.88
CA THR A 200 -37.39 -19.19 7.95
C THR A 200 -37.13 -18.40 6.67
N SER A 201 -36.20 -18.86 5.84
CA SER A 201 -35.87 -18.22 4.55
C SER A 201 -35.54 -19.25 3.47
N LEU A 202 -36.11 -19.08 2.29
CA LEU A 202 -35.86 -19.89 1.12
C LEU A 202 -34.67 -19.33 0.32
N PRO A 203 -33.55 -20.08 0.16
CA PRO A 203 -32.51 -19.71 -0.81
C PRO A 203 -32.99 -20.03 -2.22
N VAL A 204 -33.02 -19.03 -3.09
CA VAL A 204 -33.49 -19.20 -4.47
C VAL A 204 -32.36 -18.90 -5.46
N SER A 205 -32.39 -19.58 -6.61
CA SER A 205 -31.48 -19.30 -7.72
C SER A 205 -31.57 -17.84 -8.18
N PHE A 206 -30.44 -17.25 -8.54
CA PHE A 206 -30.36 -15.88 -9.06
C PHE A 206 -31.21 -15.66 -10.32
N GLN A 207 -31.52 -16.70 -11.10
CA GLN A 207 -32.42 -16.57 -12.26
C GLN A 207 -33.81 -16.06 -11.86
N MET A 208 -34.31 -16.45 -10.68
CA MET A 208 -35.57 -15.97 -10.12
C MET A 208 -35.54 -14.46 -9.86
N PHE A 209 -34.39 -13.94 -9.45
CA PHE A 209 -34.22 -12.52 -9.11
C PHE A 209 -34.52 -11.58 -10.28
N SER A 210 -34.39 -12.06 -11.52
CA SER A 210 -34.73 -11.30 -12.73
C SER A 210 -36.24 -11.12 -12.94
N LYS A 211 -37.06 -11.91 -12.26
CA LYS A 211 -38.53 -11.94 -12.39
C LYS A 211 -39.25 -11.10 -11.34
N ILE A 212 -38.55 -10.60 -10.32
CA ILE A 212 -39.12 -9.77 -9.26
C ILE A 212 -38.69 -8.30 -9.40
N TRP A 213 -39.42 -7.41 -8.73
CA TRP A 213 -38.99 -6.02 -8.59
C TRP A 213 -37.74 -5.96 -7.71
N LYS A 214 -36.86 -5.00 -8.01
CA LYS A 214 -35.64 -4.73 -7.24
C LYS A 214 -35.39 -3.22 -7.20
N PRO A 215 -34.85 -2.70 -6.09
CA PRO A 215 -34.48 -1.30 -6.01
C PRO A 215 -33.36 -0.97 -7.00
N ASP A 216 -33.40 0.25 -7.53
CA ASP A 216 -32.48 0.80 -8.52
C ASP A 216 -31.29 1.52 -7.85
N THR A 217 -30.67 0.84 -6.89
CA THR A 217 -29.60 1.40 -6.07
C THR A 217 -28.41 1.86 -6.90
N TYR A 218 -28.02 3.12 -6.73
CA TYR A 218 -27.00 3.82 -7.48
C TYR A 218 -25.97 4.50 -6.56
N PHE A 219 -24.72 4.48 -6.99
CA PHE A 219 -23.61 5.15 -6.31
C PHE A 219 -23.38 6.52 -6.95
N TYR A 220 -23.79 7.61 -6.28
CA TYR A 220 -23.81 8.96 -6.87
C TYR A 220 -22.44 9.48 -7.28
N ASN A 221 -21.42 9.20 -6.47
CA ASN A 221 -20.03 9.55 -6.76
C ASN A 221 -19.24 8.35 -7.31
N GLY A 222 -19.91 7.29 -7.74
CA GLY A 222 -19.29 6.15 -8.41
C GLY A 222 -18.83 6.53 -9.82
N ARG A 223 -17.60 6.14 -10.21
CA ARG A 223 -17.09 6.29 -11.58
C ARG A 223 -17.30 5.02 -12.38
N ARG A 224 -16.41 4.03 -12.22
CA ARG A 224 -16.46 2.73 -12.91
C ARG A 224 -16.43 1.60 -11.89
N SER A 225 -17.61 1.19 -11.45
CA SER A 225 -17.76 0.07 -10.51
C SER A 225 -17.97 -1.24 -11.27
N TYR A 226 -17.46 -2.34 -10.73
CA TYR A 226 -17.48 -3.66 -11.35
C TYR A 226 -18.27 -4.65 -10.52
N ILE A 227 -19.05 -5.50 -11.19
CA ILE A 227 -19.75 -6.61 -10.55
C ILE A 227 -18.98 -7.90 -10.85
N HIS A 228 -18.60 -8.65 -9.81
CA HIS A 228 -17.82 -9.87 -9.97
C HIS A 228 -18.66 -11.05 -10.48
N SER A 229 -18.20 -11.71 -11.53
CA SER A 229 -18.91 -12.84 -12.19
C SER A 229 -18.18 -14.19 -12.13
N VAL A 230 -16.98 -14.26 -11.57
CA VAL A 230 -16.09 -15.45 -11.60
C VAL A 230 -16.00 -16.12 -10.22
N PRO A 231 -15.97 -17.48 -10.12
CA PRO A 231 -16.25 -18.47 -11.19
C PRO A 231 -17.74 -18.56 -11.55
N HIS A 232 -18.61 -18.10 -10.65
CA HIS A 232 -20.02 -17.85 -10.89
C HIS A 232 -20.38 -16.45 -10.36
N VAL A 233 -21.51 -15.93 -10.82
CA VAL A 233 -22.02 -14.63 -10.38
C VAL A 233 -22.20 -14.68 -8.86
N ASN A 234 -21.39 -13.93 -8.12
CA ASN A 234 -21.34 -13.92 -6.65
C ASN A 234 -22.50 -13.09 -6.09
N ARG A 235 -23.72 -13.57 -6.37
CA ARG A 235 -24.98 -13.00 -5.94
C ARG A 235 -25.79 -14.11 -5.30
N PHE A 236 -26.34 -13.83 -4.12
CA PHE A 236 -27.34 -14.70 -3.52
C PHE A 236 -28.55 -13.87 -3.14
N PHE A 237 -29.69 -14.56 -3.14
CA PHE A 237 -30.98 -13.97 -2.84
C PHE A 237 -31.78 -14.96 -2.00
N ARG A 238 -32.41 -14.45 -0.95
CA ARG A 238 -33.27 -15.23 -0.04
C ARG A 238 -34.59 -14.51 0.15
N ILE A 239 -35.67 -15.28 0.17
CA ILE A 239 -37.03 -14.80 0.49
C ILE A 239 -37.38 -15.37 1.85
N ALA A 240 -37.71 -14.53 2.82
CA ALA A 240 -38.27 -14.93 4.09
C ALA A 240 -39.80 -15.12 3.97
N ASN A 241 -40.38 -15.89 4.89
CA ASN A 241 -41.82 -16.20 4.89
C ASN A 241 -42.72 -14.94 4.99
N ASP A 242 -42.24 -13.90 5.66
CA ASP A 242 -42.87 -12.58 5.79
C ASP A 242 -42.77 -11.71 4.52
N GLY A 243 -42.19 -12.22 3.44
CA GLY A 243 -41.97 -11.46 2.21
C GLY A 243 -40.72 -10.58 2.25
N THR A 244 -39.91 -10.64 3.31
CA THR A 244 -38.65 -9.93 3.38
C THR A 244 -37.62 -10.58 2.45
N ILE A 245 -37.07 -9.77 1.56
CA ILE A 245 -36.02 -10.15 0.62
C ILE A 245 -34.66 -9.76 1.18
N LEU A 246 -33.70 -10.67 1.12
CA LEU A 246 -32.28 -10.37 1.30
C LEU A 246 -31.54 -10.61 -0.02
N TYR A 247 -30.97 -9.54 -0.58
CA TYR A 247 -30.13 -9.60 -1.77
C TYR A 247 -28.71 -9.18 -1.42
N SER A 248 -27.72 -9.99 -1.77
CA SER A 248 -26.31 -9.69 -1.53
C SER A 248 -25.50 -9.93 -2.79
N GLN A 249 -24.62 -8.99 -3.11
CA GLN A 249 -23.75 -9.05 -4.28
C GLN A 249 -22.32 -8.60 -3.94
N ARG A 250 -21.32 -9.25 -4.55
CA ARG A 250 -19.92 -8.79 -4.47
C ARG A 250 -19.66 -7.70 -5.52
N LEU A 251 -19.19 -6.54 -5.07
CA LEU A 251 -18.84 -5.40 -5.93
C LEU A 251 -17.39 -4.96 -5.71
N THR A 252 -16.77 -4.45 -6.76
CA THR A 252 -15.66 -3.51 -6.63
C THR A 252 -16.21 -2.12 -6.92
N ILE A 253 -16.26 -1.27 -5.91
CA ILE A 253 -16.74 0.10 -6.04
C ILE A 253 -15.54 1.00 -6.28
N ARG A 254 -15.63 1.85 -7.30
CA ARG A 254 -14.70 2.96 -7.53
C ARG A 254 -15.46 4.27 -7.43
N ALA A 255 -15.09 5.09 -6.45
CA ALA A 255 -15.77 6.34 -6.18
C ALA A 255 -14.79 7.52 -6.17
N SER A 256 -15.29 8.68 -6.60
CA SER A 256 -14.52 9.92 -6.58
C SER A 256 -14.44 10.46 -5.16
N CYS A 257 -13.25 10.91 -4.79
CA CYS A 257 -12.94 11.54 -3.52
C CYS A 257 -12.02 12.73 -3.77
N VAL A 258 -12.52 13.94 -3.50
CA VAL A 258 -11.72 15.16 -3.59
C VAL A 258 -10.86 15.24 -2.33
N MET A 259 -9.55 15.08 -2.49
CA MET A 259 -8.58 15.03 -1.39
C MET A 259 -7.98 16.41 -1.13
N ASP A 260 -7.66 16.70 0.14
CA ASP A 260 -6.93 17.90 0.53
C ASP A 260 -5.47 17.53 0.84
N LEU A 261 -4.55 17.94 -0.04
CA LEU A 261 -3.14 17.57 0.00
C LEU A 261 -2.25 18.65 0.61
N ARG A 262 -2.81 19.71 1.22
CA ARG A 262 -2.03 20.80 1.84
C ARG A 262 -0.99 20.30 2.85
N ASN A 263 -1.37 19.28 3.62
CA ASN A 263 -0.54 18.69 4.67
C ASN A 263 0.27 17.46 4.20
N LEU A 264 0.37 17.18 2.90
CA LEU A 264 1.13 16.04 2.36
C LEU A 264 2.59 16.04 2.86
N PRO A 265 3.13 14.93 3.42
CA PRO A 265 2.56 13.57 3.55
C PRO A 265 1.91 13.26 4.92
N LEU A 266 1.71 14.25 5.77
CA LEU A 266 1.11 14.14 7.12
C LEU A 266 -0.41 14.34 7.10
N ASP A 267 -1.03 14.13 5.95
CA ASP A 267 -2.44 14.36 5.66
C ASP A 267 -3.36 13.21 6.12
N ALA A 268 -4.62 13.56 6.36
CA ALA A 268 -5.72 12.63 6.54
C ALA A 268 -6.83 12.94 5.53
N GLN A 269 -7.34 11.91 4.86
CA GLN A 269 -8.32 12.06 3.79
C GLN A 269 -9.68 11.49 4.20
N TYR A 270 -10.75 12.20 3.86
CA TYR A 270 -12.12 11.80 4.20
C TYR A 270 -12.90 11.56 2.91
N CYS A 271 -13.06 10.28 2.55
CA CYS A 271 -13.71 9.91 1.32
C CYS A 271 -15.13 9.43 1.56
N THR A 272 -16.10 10.11 0.97
CA THR A 272 -17.51 9.75 1.10
C THR A 272 -17.91 8.73 0.04
N LEU A 273 -18.88 7.88 0.35
CA LEU A 273 -19.63 7.08 -0.61
C LEU A 273 -21.10 7.42 -0.46
N LEU A 274 -21.75 7.79 -1.56
CA LEU A 274 -23.15 8.20 -1.57
C LEU A 274 -24.00 7.14 -2.27
N ILE A 275 -25.01 6.62 -1.59
CA ILE A 275 -25.86 5.52 -2.04
C ILE A 275 -27.32 5.96 -1.97
N GLY A 276 -28.09 5.69 -3.01
CA GLY A 276 -29.55 5.88 -2.98
C GLY A 276 -30.19 5.42 -4.28
N SER A 277 -31.48 5.71 -4.46
CA SER A 277 -32.18 5.42 -5.72
C SER A 277 -31.72 6.36 -6.83
N PHE A 278 -31.73 5.88 -8.07
CA PHE A 278 -31.50 6.70 -9.26
C PHE A 278 -32.77 7.44 -9.72
N ALA A 279 -33.88 6.70 -9.83
CA ALA A 279 -35.13 7.15 -10.42
C ALA A 279 -36.19 7.57 -9.40
N TYR A 280 -36.28 6.87 -8.25
CA TYR A 280 -37.33 7.07 -7.26
C TYR A 280 -37.04 8.27 -6.34
N ASN A 281 -38.11 8.97 -5.96
CA ASN A 281 -38.04 10.08 -5.00
C ASN A 281 -38.08 9.57 -3.54
N SER A 282 -37.85 10.48 -2.58
CA SER A 282 -37.91 10.17 -1.15
C SER A 282 -39.30 9.75 -0.66
N GLU A 283 -40.35 10.10 -1.38
CA GLU A 283 -41.74 9.69 -1.10
C GLU A 283 -42.04 8.27 -1.60
N GLU A 284 -41.20 7.72 -2.49
CA GLU A 284 -41.40 6.39 -3.09
C GLU A 284 -40.46 5.35 -2.50
N THR A 285 -39.21 5.72 -2.25
CA THR A 285 -38.20 4.82 -1.65
C THR A 285 -37.34 5.56 -0.64
N VAL A 286 -37.11 4.92 0.51
CA VAL A 286 -36.26 5.44 1.58
C VAL A 286 -35.14 4.44 1.86
N TYR A 287 -33.90 4.93 1.87
CA TYR A 287 -32.72 4.14 2.20
C TYR A 287 -32.35 4.34 3.65
N GLU A 288 -32.16 3.24 4.38
CA GLU A 288 -31.78 3.23 5.79
C GLU A 288 -30.58 2.29 5.99
N TRP A 289 -29.70 2.61 6.94
CA TRP A 289 -28.64 1.68 7.33
C TRP A 289 -29.21 0.56 8.20
N ASN A 290 -28.59 -0.62 8.14
CA ASN A 290 -28.91 -1.68 9.09
C ASN A 290 -28.51 -1.26 10.52
N ASN A 291 -29.48 -1.24 11.45
CA ASN A 291 -29.29 -0.80 12.84
C ASN A 291 -28.20 -1.60 13.59
N ASN A 292 -28.00 -2.88 13.25
CA ASN A 292 -27.04 -3.74 13.96
C ASN A 292 -25.61 -3.55 13.45
N SER A 293 -25.43 -3.53 12.13
CA SER A 293 -24.14 -3.28 11.50
C SER A 293 -24.35 -2.63 10.13
N ALA A 294 -24.03 -1.33 10.05
CA ALA A 294 -24.12 -0.57 8.81
C ALA A 294 -22.93 -0.87 7.89
N VAL A 295 -21.72 -0.81 8.46
CA VAL A 295 -20.45 -1.06 7.76
C VAL A 295 -19.60 -1.99 8.60
N ASP A 296 -19.39 -3.20 8.10
CA ASP A 296 -18.51 -4.19 8.69
C ASP A 296 -17.20 -4.23 7.90
N LEU A 297 -16.08 -4.26 8.62
CA LEU A 297 -14.75 -4.34 8.03
C LEU A 297 -14.17 -5.75 8.22
N GLN A 298 -13.49 -6.26 7.19
CA GLN A 298 -12.72 -7.49 7.30
C GLN A 298 -11.67 -7.35 8.41
N ASN A 299 -11.55 -8.39 9.24
CA ASN A 299 -10.50 -8.45 10.27
C ASN A 299 -9.11 -8.27 9.64
N ASN A 300 -8.28 -7.42 10.23
CA ASN A 300 -6.94 -7.07 9.76
C ASN A 300 -6.92 -6.50 8.33
N LEU A 301 -7.84 -5.58 8.02
CA LEU A 301 -7.78 -4.82 6.78
C LEU A 301 -6.54 -3.92 6.76
N VAL A 302 -5.57 -4.26 5.93
CA VAL A 302 -4.32 -3.51 5.72
C VAL A 302 -4.28 -2.98 4.29
N MET A 303 -3.78 -1.77 4.12
CA MET A 303 -3.44 -1.21 2.80
C MET A 303 -1.98 -0.77 2.80
N ASN A 304 -1.41 -0.61 1.60
CA ASN A 304 0.03 -0.32 1.47
C ASN A 304 0.38 1.14 1.82
N GLN A 305 -0.41 2.10 1.34
CA GLN A 305 -0.09 3.53 1.44
C GLN A 305 -0.85 4.25 2.57
N PHE A 306 -1.99 3.69 3.00
CA PHE A 306 -2.87 4.31 3.98
C PHE A 306 -3.32 3.31 5.04
N SER A 307 -3.73 3.82 6.19
CA SER A 307 -4.48 3.09 7.21
C SER A 307 -5.91 3.65 7.28
N LEU A 308 -6.91 2.78 7.30
CA LEU A 308 -8.29 3.17 7.61
C LEU A 308 -8.39 3.45 9.11
N ILE A 309 -8.78 4.67 9.47
CA ILE A 309 -8.93 5.10 10.86
C ILE A 309 -10.34 4.75 11.35
N ASP A 310 -11.35 5.13 10.57
CA ASP A 310 -12.75 4.99 10.93
C ASP A 310 -13.67 5.00 9.69
N ALA A 311 -14.89 4.51 9.85
CA ALA A 311 -15.96 4.52 8.85
C ALA A 311 -17.27 5.02 9.49
N THR A 312 -17.54 6.32 9.35
CA THR A 312 -18.74 6.94 9.94
C THR A 312 -19.90 6.91 8.94
N VAL A 313 -21.09 6.53 9.40
CA VAL A 313 -22.29 6.42 8.56
C VAL A 313 -23.31 7.50 8.87
N GLY A 314 -24.13 7.87 7.89
CA GLY A 314 -25.25 8.78 8.07
C GLY A 314 -26.29 8.67 6.96
N GLN A 315 -27.39 9.41 7.13
CA GLN A 315 -28.51 9.47 6.18
C GLN A 315 -28.89 10.93 5.97
N ARG A 316 -29.27 11.29 4.73
CA ARG A 316 -29.77 12.64 4.40
C ARG A 316 -30.71 12.61 3.20
N ILE A 317 -31.50 13.67 3.04
CA ILE A 317 -32.31 13.89 1.82
C ILE A 317 -31.52 14.81 0.90
N LEU A 318 -31.27 14.35 -0.33
CA LEU A 318 -30.64 15.14 -1.38
C LEU A 318 -31.73 15.87 -2.17
N ILE A 319 -31.65 17.20 -2.22
CA ILE A 319 -32.52 18.04 -3.05
C ILE A 319 -31.72 18.46 -4.28
N ARG A 320 -32.16 18.01 -5.47
CA ARG A 320 -31.53 18.37 -6.74
C ARG A 320 -32.58 18.45 -7.84
N ASP A 321 -32.57 19.53 -8.62
CA ASP A 321 -33.49 19.76 -9.75
C ASP A 321 -34.97 19.64 -9.34
N ASN A 322 -35.33 20.25 -8.20
CA ASN A 322 -36.67 20.18 -7.60
C ASN A 322 -37.16 18.76 -7.26
N ARG A 323 -36.26 17.77 -7.21
CA ARG A 323 -36.55 16.39 -6.76
C ARG A 323 -35.84 16.11 -5.44
N THR A 324 -36.56 15.44 -4.54
CA THR A 324 -36.05 14.96 -3.27
C THR A 324 -35.71 13.48 -3.39
N ARG A 325 -34.50 13.09 -3.01
CA ARG A 325 -34.05 11.69 -3.03
C ARG A 325 -33.47 11.30 -1.68
N SER A 326 -33.88 10.14 -1.17
CA SER A 326 -33.29 9.57 0.05
C SER A 326 -31.91 9.01 -0.26
N ILE A 327 -30.89 9.44 0.46
CA ILE A 327 -29.53 8.91 0.33
C ILE A 327 -28.95 8.53 1.70
N VAL A 328 -28.17 7.46 1.69
CA VAL A 328 -27.31 7.05 2.79
C VAL A 328 -25.86 7.24 2.38
N TYR A 329 -25.02 7.60 3.34
CA TYR A 329 -23.61 7.85 3.09
C TYR A 329 -22.72 7.21 4.15
N VAL A 330 -21.52 6.84 3.73
CA VAL A 330 -20.42 6.45 4.62
C VAL A 330 -19.22 7.34 4.31
N VAL A 331 -18.51 7.78 5.33
CA VAL A 331 -17.25 8.51 5.23
C VAL A 331 -16.14 7.61 5.74
N PHE A 332 -15.23 7.24 4.86
CA PHE A 332 -14.01 6.51 5.20
C PHE A 332 -12.90 7.51 5.51
N ALA A 333 -12.38 7.46 6.74
CA ALA A 333 -11.26 8.29 7.17
C ALA A 333 -9.94 7.54 6.97
N PHE A 334 -9.06 8.06 6.14
CA PHE A 334 -7.76 7.48 5.81
C PHE A 334 -6.62 8.32 6.37
N ARG A 335 -5.58 7.66 6.89
CA ARG A 335 -4.31 8.30 7.26
C ARG A 335 -3.17 7.73 6.46
N ARG A 336 -2.31 8.58 5.92
CA ARG A 336 -1.17 8.18 5.11
C ARG A 336 -0.04 7.57 5.95
N HIS A 337 0.65 6.58 5.39
CA HIS A 337 1.92 6.09 5.92
C HIS A 337 3.08 7.00 5.48
N VAL A 338 3.68 7.71 6.44
CA VAL A 338 4.74 8.71 6.18
C VAL A 338 6.11 8.11 5.87
N GLY A 339 6.35 6.85 6.24
CA GLY A 339 7.68 6.24 6.22
C GLY A 339 8.35 6.23 4.84
N TYR A 340 7.57 6.01 3.78
CA TYR A 340 8.05 6.06 2.40
C TYR A 340 8.63 7.43 2.04
N PHE A 341 7.88 8.51 2.31
CA PHE A 341 8.32 9.88 2.03
C PHE A 341 9.55 10.25 2.86
N LEU A 342 9.61 9.81 4.13
CA LEU A 342 10.77 10.06 4.98
C LEU A 342 12.06 9.46 4.41
N LEU A 343 12.01 8.19 4.01
CA LEU A 343 13.18 7.46 3.52
C LEU A 343 13.60 7.85 2.10
N GLN A 344 12.63 8.05 1.19
CA GLN A 344 12.94 8.29 -0.23
C GLN A 344 13.07 9.75 -0.61
N LEU A 345 12.51 10.67 0.18
CA LEU A 345 12.47 12.09 -0.17
C LEU A 345 13.14 12.98 0.88
N TYR A 346 12.68 12.94 2.15
CA TYR A 346 13.24 13.82 3.19
C TYR A 346 14.70 13.52 3.50
N ILE A 347 15.06 12.26 3.76
CA ILE A 347 16.44 11.89 4.12
C ILE A 347 17.43 12.22 2.99
N PRO A 348 17.20 11.85 1.71
CA PRO A 348 18.09 12.25 0.62
C PRO A 348 18.23 13.77 0.47
N CYS A 349 17.15 14.54 0.58
CA CYS A 349 17.23 16.00 0.50
C CYS A 349 18.06 16.60 1.64
N ILE A 350 17.86 16.13 2.87
CA ILE A 350 18.66 16.56 4.03
C ILE A 350 20.15 16.23 3.83
N LEU A 351 20.46 15.03 3.32
CA LEU A 351 21.84 14.63 3.02
C LEU A 351 22.47 15.48 1.92
N ILE A 352 21.73 15.81 0.86
CA ILE A 352 22.21 16.70 -0.22
C ILE A 352 22.48 18.11 0.33
N VAL A 353 21.63 18.62 1.22
CA VAL A 353 21.89 19.90 1.92
C VAL A 353 23.18 19.82 2.73
N PHE A 354 23.41 18.75 3.50
CA PHE A 354 24.67 18.55 4.22
C PHE A 354 25.89 18.46 3.27
N LEU A 355 25.76 17.76 2.13
CA LEU A 355 26.81 17.66 1.12
C LEU A 355 27.15 19.03 0.51
N SER A 356 26.17 19.90 0.33
CA SER A 356 26.41 21.26 -0.17
C SER A 356 27.32 22.08 0.77
N TRP A 357 27.23 21.84 2.09
CA TRP A 357 28.05 22.55 3.08
C TRP A 357 29.51 22.13 3.06
N VAL A 358 29.82 20.92 2.59
CA VAL A 358 31.21 20.45 2.44
C VAL A 358 31.99 21.41 1.53
N GLY A 359 31.32 22.02 0.55
CA GLY A 359 31.89 23.05 -0.33
C GLY A 359 32.41 24.30 0.39
N LEU A 360 31.92 24.60 1.59
CA LEU A 360 32.36 25.73 2.44
C LEU A 360 33.66 25.43 3.21
N TRP A 361 34.02 24.15 3.32
CA TRP A 361 35.24 23.68 3.98
C TRP A 361 36.38 23.46 2.99
N LEU A 362 36.09 23.39 1.69
CA LEU A 362 37.12 23.30 0.66
C LEU A 362 37.93 24.59 0.56
N ASN A 363 39.23 24.44 0.37
CA ASN A 363 40.13 25.56 0.12
C ASN A 363 39.67 26.35 -1.11
N ARG A 364 39.64 27.68 -1.01
CA ARG A 364 39.21 28.58 -2.09
C ARG A 364 40.05 28.47 -3.38
N GLU A 365 41.27 27.96 -3.29
CA GLU A 365 42.17 27.78 -4.44
C GLU A 365 41.69 26.62 -5.33
N ALA A 366 41.03 25.61 -4.74
CA ALA A 366 40.41 24.49 -5.45
C ALA A 366 39.05 24.88 -6.07
N THR A 367 39.07 25.89 -6.95
CA THR A 367 37.87 26.49 -7.55
C THR A 367 37.05 25.46 -8.35
N ASN A 368 37.72 24.57 -9.09
CA ASN A 368 37.07 23.54 -9.89
C ASN A 368 36.25 22.57 -9.02
N ASP A 369 36.81 22.11 -7.90
CA ASP A 369 36.16 21.14 -7.01
C ASP A 369 34.92 21.74 -6.32
N ARG A 370 35.01 23.01 -5.90
CA ARG A 370 33.87 23.72 -5.29
C ARG A 370 32.71 23.91 -6.28
N ILE A 371 33.00 24.29 -7.53
CA ILE A 371 31.98 24.44 -8.58
C ILE A 371 31.32 23.10 -8.88
N ASN A 372 32.11 22.05 -9.09
CA ASN A 372 31.59 20.73 -9.42
C ASN A 372 30.70 20.20 -8.29
N LEU A 373 31.09 20.34 -7.03
CA LEU A 373 30.26 19.97 -5.89
C LEU A 373 28.96 20.79 -5.82
N GLY A 374 29.02 22.10 -6.04
CA GLY A 374 27.83 22.96 -6.03
C GLY A 374 26.85 22.65 -7.16
N VAL A 375 27.34 22.47 -8.38
CA VAL A 375 26.50 22.15 -9.54
C VAL A 375 25.90 20.75 -9.42
N THR A 376 26.68 19.76 -8.97
CA THR A 376 26.18 18.39 -8.79
C THR A 376 25.13 18.31 -7.69
N THR A 377 25.29 19.02 -6.57
CA THR A 377 24.28 19.06 -5.50
C THR A 377 22.98 19.73 -5.94
N VAL A 378 23.03 20.82 -6.72
CA VAL A 378 21.82 21.43 -7.31
C VAL A 378 21.14 20.47 -8.29
N LEU A 379 21.89 19.87 -9.21
CA LEU A 379 21.35 18.96 -10.22
C LEU A 379 20.71 17.72 -9.57
N THR A 380 21.38 17.13 -8.58
CA THR A 380 20.86 15.97 -7.84
C THR A 380 19.59 16.32 -7.07
N LEU A 381 19.54 17.49 -6.43
CA LEU A 381 18.32 17.93 -5.74
C LEU A 381 17.14 18.14 -6.70
N ILE A 382 17.37 18.79 -7.85
CA ILE A 382 16.34 18.95 -8.89
C ILE A 382 15.85 17.58 -9.38
N PHE A 383 16.76 16.65 -9.63
CA PHE A 383 16.42 15.29 -10.04
C PHE A 383 15.55 14.58 -8.99
N VAL A 384 15.93 14.64 -7.71
CA VAL A 384 15.14 14.06 -6.59
C VAL A 384 13.76 14.69 -6.49
N ILE A 385 13.63 16.02 -6.67
CA ILE A 385 12.33 16.72 -6.64
C ILE A 385 11.44 16.26 -7.79
N ILE A 386 11.99 16.16 -9.00
CA ILE A 386 11.24 15.72 -10.18
C ILE A 386 10.79 14.27 -9.99
N GLU A 387 11.71 13.36 -9.64
CA GLU A 387 11.42 11.94 -9.48
C GLU A 387 10.42 11.69 -8.36
N GLY A 388 10.62 12.31 -7.20
CA GLY A 388 9.76 12.12 -6.02
C GLY A 388 8.34 12.66 -6.18
N LYS A 389 8.07 13.48 -7.20
CA LYS A 389 6.74 14.06 -7.46
C LYS A 389 6.02 13.49 -8.68
N LYS A 390 6.63 12.58 -9.44
CA LYS A 390 5.99 12.02 -10.65
C LYS A 390 4.64 11.38 -10.38
N ASP A 391 4.53 10.73 -9.22
CA ASP A 391 3.33 9.96 -8.83
C ASP A 391 2.31 10.79 -8.05
N LEU A 392 2.58 12.08 -7.82
CA LEU A 392 1.69 12.99 -7.09
C LEU A 392 0.85 13.85 -8.04
N PRO A 393 -0.43 14.12 -7.72
CA PRO A 393 -1.28 14.97 -8.53
C PRO A 393 -0.77 16.42 -8.55
N LYS A 394 -0.96 17.09 -9.69
CA LYS A 394 -0.70 18.52 -9.82
C LYS A 394 -1.83 19.30 -9.17
N VAL A 395 -1.57 19.83 -7.98
CA VAL A 395 -2.48 20.73 -7.26
C VAL A 395 -2.07 22.20 -7.46
N SER A 396 -3.03 23.11 -7.35
CA SER A 396 -2.80 24.55 -7.54
C SER A 396 -2.20 25.24 -6.30
N TYR A 397 -2.32 24.62 -5.13
CA TYR A 397 -1.81 25.13 -3.86
C TYR A 397 -0.49 24.47 -3.48
N ALA A 398 0.33 25.16 -2.68
CA ALA A 398 1.57 24.61 -2.15
C ALA A 398 1.27 23.57 -1.06
N THR A 399 1.93 22.41 -1.16
CA THR A 399 1.90 21.37 -0.12
C THR A 399 3.02 21.58 0.91
N ALA A 400 2.89 20.98 2.10
CA ALA A 400 3.94 21.00 3.12
C ALA A 400 5.28 20.45 2.59
N LEU A 401 5.20 19.36 1.82
CA LEU A 401 6.33 18.79 1.12
C LEU A 401 6.97 19.78 0.13
N ASP A 402 6.18 20.53 -0.64
CA ASP A 402 6.70 21.53 -1.57
C ASP A 402 7.48 22.62 -0.84
N LEU A 403 6.98 23.07 0.31
CA LEU A 403 7.64 24.08 1.15
C LEU A 403 8.99 23.54 1.67
N PHE A 404 9.04 22.31 2.14
CA PHE A 404 10.29 21.69 2.58
C PHE A 404 11.32 21.57 1.45
N LEU A 405 10.89 21.09 0.27
CA LEU A 405 11.76 20.95 -0.89
C LEU A 405 12.24 22.30 -1.42
N ALA A 406 11.39 23.32 -1.43
CA ALA A 406 11.75 24.67 -1.83
C ALA A 406 12.80 25.29 -0.89
N VAL A 407 12.65 25.09 0.43
CA VAL A 407 13.65 25.55 1.41
C VAL A 407 14.97 24.84 1.20
N CYS A 408 14.98 23.51 1.05
CA CYS A 408 16.20 22.75 0.72
C CYS A 408 16.87 23.27 -0.56
N PHE A 409 16.08 23.57 -1.60
CA PHE A 409 16.58 24.13 -2.86
C PHE A 409 17.23 25.49 -2.66
N ILE A 410 16.60 26.39 -1.90
CA ILE A 410 17.17 27.71 -1.58
C ILE A 410 18.50 27.55 -0.83
N PHE A 411 18.62 26.64 0.12
CA PHE A 411 19.87 26.41 0.84
C PHE A 411 21.00 25.93 -0.08
N VAL A 412 20.75 24.91 -0.91
CA VAL A 412 21.76 24.39 -1.84
C VAL A 412 22.14 25.43 -2.88
N PHE A 413 21.15 26.11 -3.49
CA PHE A 413 21.42 27.20 -4.43
C PHE A 413 22.19 28.35 -3.79
N SER A 414 21.88 28.68 -2.53
CA SER A 414 22.55 29.72 -1.79
C SER A 414 24.03 29.39 -1.53
N THR A 415 24.41 28.12 -1.32
CA THR A 415 25.84 27.74 -1.25
C THR A 415 26.59 27.94 -2.57
N LEU A 416 25.93 27.72 -3.71
CA LEU A 416 26.52 27.99 -5.02
C LEU A 416 26.68 29.50 -5.25
N PHE A 417 25.68 30.28 -4.81
CA PHE A 417 25.72 31.74 -4.88
C PHE A 417 26.80 32.33 -3.97
N GLU A 418 26.95 31.80 -2.75
CA GLU A 418 28.02 32.17 -1.82
C GLU A 418 29.39 31.95 -2.44
N PHE A 419 29.61 30.79 -3.06
CA PHE A 419 30.85 30.51 -3.77
C PHE A 419 31.12 31.52 -4.89
N ALA A 420 30.09 31.88 -5.68
CA ALA A 420 30.23 32.88 -6.73
C ALA A 420 30.62 34.26 -6.17
N LEU A 421 30.04 34.65 -5.03
CA LEU A 421 30.40 35.87 -4.32
C LEU A 421 31.85 35.82 -3.81
N VAL A 422 32.25 34.74 -3.15
CA VAL A 422 33.63 34.57 -2.65
C VAL A 422 34.63 34.61 -3.79
N HIS A 423 34.35 33.95 -4.92
CA HIS A 423 35.21 33.96 -6.08
C HIS A 423 35.33 35.36 -6.71
N TYR A 424 34.20 36.09 -6.83
CA TYR A 424 34.19 37.46 -7.33
C TYR A 424 35.02 38.41 -6.46
N TYR A 425 34.79 38.40 -5.14
CA TYR A 425 35.54 39.25 -4.20
C TYR A 425 37.01 38.88 -4.11
N THR A 426 37.35 37.58 -4.21
CA THR A 426 38.74 37.13 -4.24
C THR A 426 39.42 37.66 -5.51
N LYS A 427 38.78 37.55 -6.67
CA LYS A 427 39.35 38.06 -7.94
C LYS A 427 39.51 39.58 -7.95
N ALA A 428 38.52 40.32 -7.45
CA ALA A 428 38.62 41.78 -7.33
C ALA A 428 39.82 42.19 -6.45
N ARG A 429 39.97 41.54 -5.29
CA ARG A 429 41.08 41.81 -4.37
C ARG A 429 42.45 41.41 -4.93
N THR A 430 42.54 40.30 -5.67
CA THR A 430 43.77 39.90 -6.36
C THR A 430 44.14 40.85 -7.50
N GLY A 431 43.14 41.44 -8.18
CA GLY A 431 43.35 42.51 -9.17
C GLY A 431 44.05 43.72 -8.56
N ASP A 432 43.50 44.24 -7.45
CA ASP A 432 44.09 45.36 -6.71
C ASP A 432 45.50 45.04 -6.19
N LEU A 433 45.74 43.80 -5.74
CA LEU A 433 47.06 43.35 -5.30
C LEU A 433 48.08 43.35 -6.42
N ASN A 434 47.71 42.83 -7.60
CA ASN A 434 48.61 42.77 -8.75
C ASN A 434 48.97 44.16 -9.26
N GLU A 435 48.04 45.12 -9.22
CA GLU A 435 48.31 46.53 -9.58
C GLU A 435 49.28 47.18 -8.58
N ASN A 436 49.03 47.05 -7.28
CA ASN A 436 49.95 47.52 -6.24
C ASN A 436 51.35 46.87 -6.33
N MET A 437 51.42 45.60 -6.75
CA MET A 437 52.68 44.88 -6.93
C MET A 437 53.47 45.40 -8.14
N ARG A 438 52.79 45.75 -9.25
CA ARG A 438 53.42 46.39 -10.40
C ARG A 438 53.94 47.79 -10.06
N ASP A 439 53.17 48.57 -9.30
CA ASP A 439 53.62 49.89 -8.85
C ASP A 439 54.88 49.80 -7.96
N LEU A 440 54.97 48.75 -7.14
CA LEU A 440 56.17 48.45 -6.35
C LEU A 440 57.36 48.04 -7.23
N GLU A 441 57.13 47.21 -8.25
CA GLU A 441 58.16 46.77 -9.19
C GLU A 441 58.72 47.95 -10.00
N ASP A 442 57.85 48.82 -10.51
CA ASP A 442 58.23 50.06 -11.21
C ASP A 442 59.00 51.02 -10.29
N TYR A 443 58.62 51.11 -9.01
CA TYR A 443 59.37 51.90 -8.03
C TYR A 443 60.79 51.36 -7.84
N VAL A 444 60.96 50.05 -7.67
CA VAL A 444 62.29 49.42 -7.47
C VAL A 444 63.17 49.63 -8.70
N ILE A 445 62.65 49.39 -9.91
CA ILE A 445 63.37 49.59 -11.18
C ILE A 445 63.78 51.06 -11.35
N ARG A 446 62.94 52.01 -10.94
CA ARG A 446 63.26 53.45 -10.99
C ARG A 446 64.37 53.83 -10.00
N SER A 447 64.39 53.24 -8.81
CA SER A 447 65.43 53.51 -7.81
C SER A 447 66.81 53.02 -8.22
N ASP A 448 66.89 51.89 -8.94
CA ASP A 448 68.15 51.30 -9.41
C ASP A 448 68.81 52.14 -10.51
N LYS A 449 68.00 52.78 -11.37
CA LYS A 449 68.50 53.69 -12.43
C LYS A 449 69.08 54.99 -11.88
N THR A 450 68.59 55.50 -10.75
CA THR A 450 69.09 56.73 -10.12
C THR A 450 70.40 56.57 -9.34
N ASN A 451 70.82 55.34 -9.03
CA ASN A 451 72.07 55.04 -8.30
C ASN A 451 73.27 54.76 -9.22
N THR A 452 73.23 55.18 -10.48
CA THR A 452 74.35 54.99 -11.42
C THR A 452 75.45 56.04 -11.31
N ASN A 453 75.30 57.06 -10.44
CA ASN A 453 76.36 58.00 -10.12
C ASN A 453 76.55 58.09 -8.60
N GLU A 454 77.78 57.76 -8.17
CA GLU A 454 78.33 57.78 -6.80
C GLU A 454 78.13 56.53 -5.92
N HIS A 455 79.27 56.14 -5.31
CA HIS A 455 79.48 54.99 -4.45
C HIS A 455 78.59 55.02 -3.20
N ASP A 456 77.43 54.37 -3.25
CA ASP A 456 76.68 53.95 -2.07
C ASP A 456 76.14 52.52 -2.26
N GLU A 457 76.26 51.69 -1.21
CA GLU A 457 75.79 50.29 -1.22
C GLU A 457 74.29 50.21 -1.60
N PRO A 458 73.88 49.25 -2.44
CA PRO A 458 72.49 49.08 -2.80
C PRO A 458 71.66 48.73 -1.56
N ASN A 459 70.48 49.35 -1.45
CA ASN A 459 69.55 49.21 -0.34
C ASN A 459 68.98 47.76 -0.29
N SER A 460 69.76 46.86 0.31
CA SER A 460 69.61 45.39 0.26
C SER A 460 68.28 44.89 0.84
N ASP A 461 67.67 45.64 1.76
CA ASP A 461 66.40 45.29 2.40
C ASP A 461 65.21 45.31 1.44
N ILE A 462 65.22 46.17 0.41
CA ILE A 462 64.10 46.27 -0.55
C ILE A 462 64.07 45.05 -1.48
N HIS A 463 65.24 44.63 -1.97
CA HIS A 463 65.38 43.43 -2.81
C HIS A 463 65.06 42.14 -2.03
N LEU A 464 65.40 42.08 -0.75
CA LEU A 464 65.06 40.96 0.14
C LEU A 464 63.55 40.84 0.37
N LEU A 465 62.85 41.96 0.55
CA LEU A 465 61.40 41.98 0.72
C LEU A 465 60.66 41.65 -0.58
N TYR A 466 61.14 42.12 -1.73
CA TYR A 466 60.61 41.73 -3.03
C TYR A 466 60.82 40.22 -3.27
N ARG A 467 62.03 39.67 -3.00
CA ARG A 467 62.28 38.22 -3.07
C ARG A 467 61.41 37.42 -2.12
N ALA A 468 61.18 37.88 -0.89
CA ALA A 468 60.30 37.22 0.07
C ALA A 468 58.83 37.22 -0.40
N SER A 469 58.39 38.28 -1.08
CA SER A 469 57.05 38.37 -1.66
C SER A 469 56.84 37.45 -2.88
N VAL A 470 57.88 37.30 -3.72
CA VAL A 470 57.86 36.43 -4.91
C VAL A 470 58.03 34.94 -4.52
N ALA A 471 58.74 34.66 -3.42
CA ALA A 471 58.99 33.29 -2.98
C ALA A 471 57.81 32.62 -2.25
N GLY A 472 56.74 33.34 -1.92
CA GLY A 472 55.53 32.77 -1.30
C GLY A 472 55.78 32.01 0.01
N THR A 473 56.87 32.29 0.72
CA THR A 473 57.29 31.52 1.89
C THR A 473 56.70 32.07 3.17
N SER A 474 55.86 31.27 3.81
CA SER A 474 55.47 31.40 5.22
C SER A 474 56.71 31.29 6.11
N SER A 475 57.27 32.41 6.55
CA SER A 475 58.30 32.43 7.59
C SER A 475 57.66 32.27 8.96
N THR A 476 57.77 31.06 9.49
CA THR A 476 57.51 30.74 10.89
C THR A 476 58.39 31.63 11.77
N SER A 477 57.73 32.32 12.69
CA SER A 477 58.34 33.11 13.76
C SER A 477 59.32 32.26 14.58
N SER A 478 60.59 32.69 14.63
CA SER A 478 61.47 32.38 15.75
C SER A 478 62.09 33.66 16.29
N THR A 479 61.58 34.06 17.44
CA THR A 479 62.20 34.99 18.38
C THR A 479 63.57 34.47 18.81
N THR A 480 64.64 35.21 18.53
CA THR A 480 65.84 35.17 19.37
C THR A 480 66.43 36.57 19.53
N SER A 481 66.44 36.97 20.81
CA SER A 481 67.14 38.10 21.39
C SER A 481 68.59 38.20 20.90
N GLY A 482 68.98 39.37 20.40
CA GLY A 482 70.36 39.71 20.11
C GLY A 482 70.59 41.22 20.19
N LYS A 483 70.80 41.74 21.40
CA LYS A 483 71.32 43.09 21.63
C LYS A 483 72.64 43.26 20.89
N LYS A 484 72.70 44.13 19.87
CA LYS A 484 73.94 44.84 19.51
C LYS A 484 73.66 46.32 19.26
N SER A 485 74.48 47.10 19.94
CA SER A 485 74.50 48.54 20.11
C SER A 485 74.75 49.29 18.80
N CYS A 486 73.80 50.08 18.32
CA CYS A 486 74.10 51.19 17.41
C CYS A 486 74.47 52.41 18.24
N ARG A 487 75.77 52.72 18.30
CA ARG A 487 76.30 53.95 18.90
C ARG A 487 77.37 54.53 17.98
N PHE A 488 76.98 55.05 16.82
CA PHE A 488 77.83 55.92 16.00
C PHE A 488 77.00 56.57 14.89
N TRP A 489 77.22 57.86 14.64
CA TRP A 489 76.50 58.79 13.73
C TRP A 489 75.26 59.49 14.28
N ARG A 490 75.57 60.67 14.84
CA ARG A 490 74.73 61.83 15.07
C ARG A 490 74.68 62.62 13.75
N ASN A 491 73.49 63.08 13.38
CA ASN A 491 73.14 63.98 12.26
C ASN A 491 73.12 63.36 10.84
N PHE A 492 71.95 62.90 10.40
CA PHE A 492 71.40 63.29 9.09
C PHE A 492 69.86 63.17 9.12
N HIS A 493 69.19 64.14 8.52
CA HIS A 493 67.75 64.35 8.57
C HIS A 493 66.94 63.12 8.12
N CYS A 494 65.95 62.76 8.95
CA CYS A 494 64.91 61.81 8.60
C CYS A 494 64.00 62.41 7.50
N LYS A 495 63.86 61.72 6.36
CA LYS A 495 62.64 61.78 5.54
C LYS A 495 61.76 60.57 5.89
N PRO A 496 60.67 60.72 6.65
CA PRO A 496 59.79 59.62 6.98
C PRO A 496 58.68 59.52 5.93
N ALA A 497 58.97 58.96 4.76
CA ALA A 497 57.94 58.63 3.76
C ALA A 497 57.92 57.14 3.39
N TYR A 498 58.95 56.39 3.79
CA TYR A 498 59.24 55.09 3.19
C TYR A 498 58.72 53.86 3.97
N SER A 499 58.41 54.00 5.26
CA SER A 499 58.03 52.85 6.11
C SER A 499 56.53 52.51 6.13
N LYS A 500 55.64 53.41 5.66
CA LYS A 500 54.18 53.18 5.67
C LYS A 500 53.68 52.35 4.47
N PHE A 501 54.41 52.32 3.37
CA PHE A 501 54.00 51.64 2.14
C PHE A 501 54.35 50.14 2.17
N GLN A 502 55.55 49.78 2.66
CA GLN A 502 56.02 48.40 2.80
C GLN A 502 55.15 47.54 3.75
N GLY A 503 54.66 48.13 4.84
CA GLY A 503 53.76 47.43 5.78
C GLY A 503 52.35 47.21 5.24
N ARG A 504 51.90 47.96 4.23
CA ARG A 504 50.57 47.78 3.61
C ARG A 504 50.58 46.67 2.56
N ALA A 505 51.61 46.61 1.72
CA ALA A 505 51.69 45.61 0.65
C ALA A 505 51.86 44.17 1.17
N LEU A 506 52.80 43.93 2.09
CA LEU A 506 53.00 42.61 2.72
C LEU A 506 51.80 42.18 3.55
N LYS A 507 51.15 43.13 4.25
CA LYS A 507 49.90 42.87 4.97
C LYS A 507 48.79 42.52 3.99
N ASN A 508 48.70 43.17 2.85
CA ASN A 508 47.68 42.87 1.84
C ASN A 508 47.90 41.48 1.19
N ILE A 509 49.15 41.03 0.98
CA ILE A 509 49.48 39.67 0.48
C ILE A 509 49.15 38.61 1.54
N PHE A 510 49.48 38.84 2.81
CA PHE A 510 49.13 37.91 3.90
C PHE A 510 47.61 37.86 4.15
N TYR A 511 46.91 38.98 3.99
CA TYR A 511 45.44 39.05 4.01
C TYR A 511 44.80 38.43 2.75
N ALA A 512 45.50 38.41 1.62
CA ALA A 512 45.08 37.66 0.44
C ALA A 512 45.04 36.17 0.75
N ASN A 513 45.92 35.68 1.65
CA ASN A 513 45.98 34.30 2.14
C ASN A 513 45.08 33.99 3.36
N SER A 514 44.37 34.97 3.92
CA SER A 514 43.43 34.70 5.02
C SER A 514 42.10 34.14 4.50
N GLU A 515 41.53 33.16 5.21
CA GLU A 515 40.16 32.68 4.98
C GLU A 515 39.20 33.84 4.76
N SER A 516 38.33 33.73 3.75
CA SER A 516 37.34 34.78 3.53
C SER A 516 36.43 34.84 4.76
N ARG A 517 36.19 36.04 5.30
CA ARG A 517 35.25 36.20 6.43
C ARG A 517 33.84 35.69 6.07
N ILE A 518 33.54 35.64 4.77
CA ILE A 518 32.29 35.14 4.21
C ILE A 518 32.20 33.62 4.42
N ASP A 519 33.22 32.85 4.05
CA ASP A 519 33.25 31.39 4.25
C ASP A 519 33.14 31.05 5.75
N VAL A 520 33.85 31.77 6.63
CA VAL A 520 33.81 31.53 8.09
C VAL A 520 32.42 31.78 8.66
N LEU A 521 31.75 32.85 8.22
CA LEU A 521 30.37 33.13 8.62
C LEU A 521 29.41 32.09 8.06
N ALA A 522 29.55 31.70 6.79
CA ALA A 522 28.71 30.72 6.13
C ALA A 522 28.78 29.35 6.80
N ARG A 523 29.98 28.91 7.23
CA ARG A 523 30.18 27.64 7.96
C ARG A 523 29.32 27.52 9.23
N THR A 524 28.96 28.63 9.86
CA THR A 524 28.13 28.63 11.08
C THR A 524 26.66 28.95 10.79
N LEU A 525 26.39 29.88 9.87
CA LEU A 525 25.04 30.38 9.60
C LEU A 525 24.16 29.36 8.86
N TYR A 526 24.69 28.67 7.84
CA TYR A 526 23.91 27.71 7.05
C TYR A 526 23.41 26.53 7.88
N PRO A 527 24.25 25.83 8.67
CA PRO A 527 23.77 24.75 9.53
C PRO A 527 22.75 25.23 10.56
N LEU A 528 23.03 26.35 11.24
CA LEU A 528 22.17 26.87 12.29
C LEU A 528 20.78 27.22 11.73
N ALA A 529 20.72 27.90 10.59
CA ALA A 529 19.46 28.26 9.94
C ALA A 529 18.67 27.01 9.49
N PHE A 530 19.33 25.99 8.95
CA PHE A 530 18.67 24.76 8.52
C PHE A 530 18.14 23.93 9.70
N PHE A 531 18.90 23.85 10.79
CA PHE A 531 18.43 23.20 12.02
C PHE A 531 17.23 23.95 12.61
N LEU A 532 17.30 25.27 12.71
CA LEU A 532 16.18 26.11 13.19
C LEU A 532 14.91 25.88 12.35
N PHE A 533 15.06 25.83 11.03
CA PHE A 533 13.95 25.50 10.12
C PHE A 533 13.33 24.13 10.43
N ASN A 534 14.15 23.08 10.60
CA ASN A 534 13.65 21.74 10.93
C ASN A 534 12.98 21.70 12.31
N PHE A 535 13.51 22.42 13.30
CA PHE A 535 12.91 22.54 14.63
C PHE A 535 11.53 23.21 14.63
N ILE A 536 11.24 24.05 13.63
CA ILE A 536 9.92 24.70 13.48
C ILE A 536 9.01 23.84 12.60
N TYR A 537 9.54 23.34 11.47
CA TYR A 537 8.79 22.61 10.45
C TYR A 537 8.11 21.35 11.00
N TRP A 538 8.87 20.48 11.66
CA TRP A 538 8.33 19.18 12.10
C TRP A 538 7.25 19.32 13.19
N PRO A 539 7.45 20.07 14.28
CA PRO A 539 6.41 20.24 15.30
C PRO A 539 5.14 20.88 14.74
N TYR A 540 5.26 21.88 13.86
CA TYR A 540 4.12 22.55 13.26
C TYR A 540 3.24 21.58 12.46
N TYR A 541 3.82 20.82 11.52
CA TYR A 541 3.04 19.91 10.68
C TYR A 541 2.56 18.65 11.43
N LEU A 542 3.33 18.17 12.42
CA LEU A 542 2.88 17.08 13.29
C LEU A 542 1.70 17.50 14.18
N TYR A 543 1.69 18.74 14.66
CA TYR A 543 0.57 19.29 15.41
C TYR A 543 -0.67 19.48 14.52
N ALA A 544 -0.50 20.05 13.33
CA ALA A 544 -1.58 20.23 12.36
C ALA A 544 -2.24 18.89 11.97
N SER A 545 -1.43 17.85 11.74
CA SER A 545 -1.91 16.49 11.45
C SER A 545 -2.80 15.92 12.57
N ARG A 546 -2.41 16.15 13.84
CA ARG A 546 -3.21 15.72 15.01
C ARG A 546 -4.54 16.46 15.10
N GLN A 547 -4.57 17.77 14.80
CA GLN A 547 -5.81 18.54 14.82
C GLN A 547 -6.79 18.08 13.75
N GLN A 548 -6.29 17.79 12.55
CA GLN A 548 -7.11 17.26 11.45
C GLN A 548 -7.81 15.95 11.86
N SER A 549 -7.13 15.07 12.61
CA SER A 549 -7.74 13.83 13.12
C SER A 549 -8.84 14.04 14.18
N LYS A 550 -8.83 15.17 14.92
CA LYS A 550 -9.80 15.47 15.98
C LYS A 550 -11.00 16.29 15.51
N GLY A 551 -10.83 17.10 14.46
CA GLY A 551 -11.83 18.06 13.99
C GLY A 551 -13.01 17.48 13.21
N VAL A 552 -13.23 16.16 13.25
CA VAL A 552 -14.29 15.50 12.47
C VAL A 552 -15.29 14.85 13.43
N GLN A 553 -16.04 15.70 14.12
CA GLN A 553 -17.44 15.42 14.45
C GLN A 553 -18.26 16.17 13.40
N ILE A 554 -18.81 15.45 12.42
CA ILE A 554 -19.74 15.99 11.42
C ILE A 554 -21.15 15.70 11.89
#